data_AF-A0A8I6XTA5-F1
#
_entry.id   AF-A0A8I6XTA5-F1
#
_cell.length_a   1.000
_cell.length_b   1.000
_cell.length_c   1.000
_cell.angle_alpha   90.00
_cell.angle_beta   90.00
_cell.angle_gamma   90.00
#
_symmetry.space_group_name_H-M   'P 1'
#
loop_
_entity.id
_entity.type
_entity.pdbx_description
1 polymer ?
#
loop_
_entity_poly.entity_id
_entity_poly.type
_entity_poly.pdbx_seq_one_letter_code
_entity_poly.pdbx_strand_id
1 'polypeptide(L)'
;MLEGSSISNQKTLYEVLSVPEDATYDEIRAAYKCAALNTHPDKAQVTLESFVSTGEQHGFFGVQKAWETLRYPKCRAEYDKQLQSSRQSVDIIATDIEVEDMIVESSDDGMELLYACRCGDYFCITACELGKMGISVGEDGEIEAQAPDSLSTSVVLGCGSCSLKARLVINRT
;
A
#
# COMPACT_ATOMS: atom_id res chain seq x y z
N MET A 1 27.61 5.03 -9.41
CA MET A 1 26.21 5.24 -9.84
C MET A 1 25.32 5.05 -8.62
N LEU A 2 24.52 6.06 -8.25
CA LEU A 2 23.53 5.94 -7.18
C LEU A 2 22.18 5.85 -7.87
N GLU A 3 21.56 4.67 -7.86
CA GLU A 3 20.20 4.48 -8.35
C GLU A 3 19.22 4.93 -7.28
N GLY A 4 18.29 5.78 -7.71
CA GLY A 4 17.26 6.34 -6.88
C GLY A 4 16.24 5.29 -6.44
N SER A 5 15.56 5.61 -5.35
CA SER A 5 14.26 5.03 -5.02
C SER A 5 13.47 6.08 -4.26
N SER A 6 12.62 6.79 -5.00
CA SER A 6 11.50 7.53 -4.42
C SER A 6 10.34 6.54 -4.24
N ILE A 7 10.21 5.91 -3.07
CA ILE A 7 8.96 5.27 -2.64
C ILE A 7 8.82 5.48 -1.12
N SER A 8 7.73 6.14 -0.71
CA SER A 8 7.20 6.27 0.67
C SER A 8 8.17 6.73 1.76
N ASN A 9 8.06 7.99 2.18
CA ASN A 9 8.92 8.68 3.16
C ASN A 9 8.73 8.18 4.63
N GLN A 10 8.65 6.86 4.83
CA GLN A 10 8.74 6.23 6.14
C GLN A 10 9.96 5.34 6.14
N LYS A 11 11.08 5.87 6.67
CA LYS A 11 12.32 5.09 6.87
C LYS A 11 11.96 3.78 7.55
N THR A 12 12.35 2.66 6.94
CA THR A 12 12.15 1.35 7.56
C THR A 12 12.99 1.23 8.82
N LEU A 13 12.60 0.37 9.76
CA LEU A 13 13.39 0.16 11.00
C LEU A 13 14.81 -0.34 10.68
N TYR A 14 14.97 -1.05 9.57
CA TYR A 14 16.25 -1.48 9.01
C TYR A 14 17.10 -0.28 8.58
N GLU A 15 16.53 0.67 7.83
CA GLU A 15 17.21 1.92 7.44
C GLU A 15 17.54 2.81 8.64
N VAL A 16 16.68 2.85 9.67
CA VAL A 16 16.94 3.59 10.90
C VAL A 16 18.19 3.06 11.63
N LEU A 17 18.44 1.75 11.56
CA LEU A 17 19.67 1.13 12.06
C LEU A 17 20.80 1.09 11.01
N SER A 18 20.56 1.56 9.78
CA SER A 18 21.47 1.42 8.63
C SER A 18 21.96 -0.02 8.42
N VAL A 19 21.04 -0.98 8.54
CA VAL A 19 21.29 -2.40 8.27
C VAL A 19 20.41 -2.89 7.13
N PRO A 20 20.85 -3.91 6.37
CA PRO A 20 19.99 -4.55 5.36
C PRO A 20 18.85 -5.33 6.02
N GLU A 21 17.76 -5.57 5.27
CA GLU A 21 16.62 -6.38 5.72
C GLU A 21 17.00 -7.84 6.00
N ASP A 22 18.08 -8.33 5.37
CA ASP A 22 18.66 -9.66 5.57
C ASP A 22 19.65 -9.72 6.75
N ALA A 23 19.85 -8.62 7.48
CA ALA A 23 20.85 -8.56 8.54
C ALA A 23 20.62 -9.61 9.64
N THR A 24 21.72 -10.19 10.11
CA THR A 24 21.72 -11.12 11.24
C THR A 24 21.54 -10.38 12.56
N TYR A 25 21.18 -11.11 13.62
CA TYR A 25 21.02 -10.54 14.97
C TYR A 25 22.28 -9.81 15.46
N ASP A 26 23.46 -10.34 15.14
CA ASP A 26 24.73 -9.75 15.56
C ASP A 26 25.00 -8.41 14.85
N GLU A 27 24.71 -8.34 13.55
CA GLU A 27 24.82 -7.10 12.77
C GLU A 27 23.84 -6.03 13.27
N ILE A 28 22.58 -6.40 13.53
CA ILE A 28 21.58 -5.49 14.10
C ILE A 28 22.05 -4.96 15.47
N ARG A 29 22.69 -5.82 16.29
CA ARG A 29 23.23 -5.44 17.60
C ARG A 29 24.44 -4.53 17.50
N ALA A 30 25.36 -4.80 16.57
CA ALA A 30 26.52 -3.96 16.31
C ALA A 30 26.08 -2.58 15.81
N ALA A 31 25.15 -2.55 14.85
CA ALA A 31 24.58 -1.33 14.30
C ALA A 31 23.84 -0.51 15.34
N TYR A 32 23.01 -1.13 16.19
CA TYR A 32 22.37 -0.44 17.31
C TYR A 32 23.38 0.21 18.25
N LYS A 33 24.46 -0.50 18.63
CA LYS A 33 25.51 0.08 19.47
C LYS A 33 26.17 1.27 18.81
N CYS A 34 26.53 1.15 17.53
CA CYS A 34 27.12 2.26 16.78
C CYS A 34 26.15 3.44 16.65
N ALA A 35 24.88 3.19 16.33
CA ALA A 35 23.86 4.24 16.21
C ALA A 35 23.59 4.92 17.56
N ALA A 36 23.44 4.16 18.65
CA ALA A 36 23.24 4.71 19.99
C ALA A 36 24.42 5.58 20.44
N LEU A 37 25.67 5.20 20.11
CA LEU A 37 26.86 5.99 20.40
C LEU A 37 26.93 7.29 19.58
N ASN A 38 26.52 7.25 18.31
CA ASN A 38 26.52 8.43 17.44
C ASN A 38 25.37 9.40 17.78
N THR A 39 24.25 8.88 18.26
CA THR A 39 23.04 9.69 18.58
C THR A 39 23.00 10.11 20.06
N HIS A 40 24.08 9.90 20.81
CA HIS A 40 24.14 10.23 22.24
C HIS A 40 24.25 11.75 22.44
N PRO A 41 23.41 12.37 23.32
CA PRO A 41 23.34 13.83 23.49
C PRO A 41 24.62 14.47 24.05
N ASP A 42 25.55 13.66 24.58
CA ASP A 42 26.86 14.12 25.08
C ASP A 42 27.78 14.65 23.96
N LYS A 43 27.57 14.23 22.70
CA LYS A 43 28.29 14.77 21.53
C LYS A 43 27.67 16.02 20.91
N ALA A 44 26.39 16.31 21.20
CA ALA A 44 25.69 17.48 20.66
C ALA A 44 26.17 18.82 21.25
N GLN A 45 27.07 18.78 22.23
CA GLN A 45 27.63 19.95 22.91
C GLN A 45 28.77 20.63 22.10
N VAL A 46 29.34 19.96 21.09
CA VAL A 46 30.63 20.39 20.46
C VAL A 46 30.46 20.99 19.06
N THR A 47 29.29 20.87 18.44
CA THR A 47 29.01 21.45 17.11
C THR A 47 27.78 22.35 17.17
N LEU A 48 27.95 23.48 17.86
CA LEU A 48 27.18 24.69 17.54
C LEU A 48 27.69 25.20 16.19
N GLU A 49 26.78 25.64 15.33
CA GLU A 49 27.00 26.03 13.92
C GLU A 49 26.95 24.89 12.89
N SER A 50 25.75 24.42 12.57
CA SER A 50 25.15 24.72 11.25
C SER A 50 23.77 24.07 11.14
N PHE A 51 22.75 24.92 10.99
CA PHE A 51 21.50 24.68 10.27
C PHE A 51 20.79 23.31 10.42
N VAL A 52 19.65 23.34 11.14
CA VAL A 52 18.51 22.40 11.01
C VAL A 52 18.75 21.00 11.57
N SER A 53 18.55 20.81 12.87
CA SER A 53 18.43 19.47 13.46
C SER A 53 17.36 19.39 14.55
N THR A 54 16.10 19.57 14.16
CA THR A 54 14.96 18.93 14.86
C THR A 54 15.00 17.39 14.71
N GLY A 55 16.00 16.83 14.03
CA GLY A 55 16.15 15.40 13.74
C GLY A 55 16.98 14.56 14.73
N GLU A 56 17.80 15.16 15.59
CA GLU A 56 18.72 14.38 16.45
C GLU A 56 18.03 13.72 17.66
N GLN A 57 17.07 14.41 18.28
CA GLN A 57 16.19 13.82 19.32
C GLN A 57 15.29 12.71 18.75
N HIS A 58 14.85 12.89 17.50
CA HIS A 58 14.01 11.90 16.81
C HIS A 58 14.83 10.66 16.38
N GLY A 59 16.13 10.84 16.13
CA GLY A 59 17.05 9.76 15.78
C GLY A 59 17.20 8.72 16.89
N PHE A 60 17.45 9.14 18.13
CA PHE A 60 17.67 8.19 19.23
C PHE A 60 16.43 7.35 19.54
N PHE A 61 15.26 7.98 19.58
CA PHE A 61 13.99 7.27 19.81
C PHE A 61 13.66 6.32 18.64
N GLY A 62 13.95 6.73 17.40
CA GLY A 62 13.83 5.87 16.23
C GLY A 62 14.76 4.65 16.31
N VAL A 63 16.02 4.85 16.66
CA VAL A 63 17.04 3.79 16.82
C VAL A 63 16.64 2.81 17.92
N GLN A 64 16.15 3.31 19.05
CA GLN A 64 15.68 2.46 20.14
C GLN A 64 14.46 1.63 19.73
N LYS A 65 13.45 2.26 19.11
CA LYS A 65 12.26 1.58 18.61
C LYS A 65 12.59 0.50 17.57
N ALA A 66 13.52 0.81 16.66
CA ALA A 66 14.02 -0.14 15.68
C ALA A 66 14.70 -1.34 16.35
N TRP A 67 15.56 -1.10 17.34
CA TRP A 67 16.19 -2.17 18.12
C TRP A 67 15.18 -3.03 18.86
N GLU A 68 14.21 -2.43 19.56
CA GLU A 68 13.19 -3.19 20.32
C GLU A 68 12.37 -4.11 19.42
N THR A 69 12.09 -3.67 18.19
CA THR A 69 11.33 -4.46 17.20
C THR A 69 12.20 -5.54 16.53
N LEU A 70 13.41 -5.19 16.10
CA LEU A 70 14.29 -6.08 15.32
C LEU A 70 15.08 -7.07 16.19
N ARG A 71 15.23 -6.79 17.49
CA ARG A 71 15.92 -7.68 18.45
C ARG A 71 15.20 -9.01 18.64
N TYR A 72 13.87 -9.01 18.63
CA TYR A 72 13.08 -10.21 18.92
C TYR A 72 12.59 -10.84 17.61
N PRO A 73 12.83 -12.15 17.39
CA PRO A 73 12.44 -12.81 16.14
C PRO A 73 10.92 -12.76 15.88
N LYS A 74 10.11 -12.78 16.94
CA LYS A 74 8.64 -12.63 16.84
C LYS A 74 8.24 -11.24 16.37
N CYS A 75 8.82 -10.19 16.95
CA CYS A 75 8.53 -8.81 16.58
C CYS A 75 9.07 -8.47 15.18
N ARG A 76 10.25 -9.00 14.82
CA ARG A 76 10.79 -8.93 13.46
C ARG A 76 9.83 -9.57 12.46
N ALA A 77 9.36 -10.79 12.71
CA ALA A 77 8.41 -11.45 11.82
C ALA A 77 7.09 -10.67 11.65
N GLU A 78 6.57 -10.05 12.73
CA GLU A 78 5.37 -9.21 12.65
C GLU A 78 5.63 -7.92 11.85
N TYR A 79 6.78 -7.29 12.06
CA TYR A 79 7.20 -6.12 11.30
C TYR A 79 7.42 -6.44 9.82
N ASP A 80 8.11 -7.53 9.50
CA ASP A 80 8.30 -8.04 8.14
C ASP A 80 6.95 -8.34 7.47
N LYS A 81 5.99 -8.95 8.20
CA LYS A 81 4.64 -9.16 7.70
C LYS A 81 3.93 -7.83 7.39
N GLN A 82 4.04 -6.84 8.28
CA GLN A 82 3.43 -5.53 8.08
C GLN A 82 4.09 -4.75 6.94
N LEU A 83 5.41 -4.89 6.78
CA LEU A 83 6.19 -4.34 5.69
C LEU A 83 5.79 -4.99 4.36
N GLN A 84 5.63 -6.33 4.35
CA GLN A 84 5.14 -7.08 3.22
C GLN A 84 3.69 -6.70 2.88
N SER A 85 2.78 -6.55 3.83
CA SER A 85 1.41 -6.10 3.56
C SER A 85 1.38 -4.68 3.00
N SER A 86 2.22 -3.78 3.52
CA SER A 86 2.38 -2.43 2.99
C SER A 86 2.93 -2.44 1.55
N ARG A 87 3.88 -3.34 1.26
CA ARG A 87 4.46 -3.54 -0.08
C ARG A 87 3.56 -4.32 -1.04
N GLN A 88 2.74 -5.25 -0.54
CA GLN A 88 1.77 -6.06 -1.30
C GLN A 88 0.48 -5.31 -1.60
N SER A 89 0.40 -4.03 -1.24
CA SER A 89 -0.52 -3.10 -1.91
C SER A 89 -0.21 -2.92 -3.40
N VAL A 90 0.86 -3.54 -3.92
CA VAL A 90 1.10 -3.74 -5.35
C VAL A 90 -0.05 -4.58 -5.95
N ASP A 91 -0.79 -3.94 -6.87
CA ASP A 91 -1.89 -4.43 -7.71
C ASP A 91 -1.77 -5.86 -8.24
N ILE A 92 -1.95 -6.87 -7.39
CA ILE A 92 -2.27 -8.21 -7.88
C ILE A 92 -3.77 -8.23 -8.16
N ILE A 93 -4.11 -8.09 -9.45
CA ILE A 93 -5.46 -8.31 -9.94
C ILE A 93 -5.74 -9.80 -9.72
N ALA A 94 -6.57 -10.12 -8.75
CA ALA A 94 -6.85 -11.49 -8.34
C ALA A 94 -7.74 -12.23 -9.36
N THR A 95 -8.65 -11.50 -10.00
CA THR A 95 -9.67 -12.06 -10.91
C THR A 95 -10.12 -11.00 -11.91
N ASP A 96 -10.37 -11.41 -13.14
CA ASP A 96 -11.16 -10.69 -14.13
C ASP A 96 -12.65 -11.02 -13.96
N ILE A 97 -13.48 -9.98 -13.95
CA ILE A 97 -14.93 -10.08 -13.77
C ILE A 97 -15.56 -9.57 -15.05
N GLU A 98 -16.43 -10.34 -15.67
CA GLU A 98 -17.28 -9.87 -16.76
C GLU A 98 -18.51 -9.22 -16.17
N VAL A 99 -19.08 -8.25 -16.88
CA VAL A 99 -20.20 -7.49 -16.29
C VAL A 99 -21.47 -8.35 -16.21
N GLU A 100 -21.62 -9.33 -17.09
CA GLU A 100 -22.70 -10.33 -17.03
C GLU A 100 -22.69 -11.13 -15.72
N ASP A 101 -21.53 -11.26 -15.06
CA ASP A 101 -21.39 -11.92 -13.77
C ASP A 101 -21.66 -10.99 -12.56
N MET A 102 -21.85 -9.67 -12.79
CA MET A 102 -22.16 -8.73 -11.72
C MET A 102 -23.66 -8.67 -11.44
N ILE A 103 -23.97 -8.51 -10.16
CA ILE A 103 -25.33 -8.29 -9.67
C ILE A 103 -25.60 -6.79 -9.69
N VAL A 104 -26.64 -6.36 -10.39
CA VAL A 104 -27.07 -4.96 -10.40
C VAL A 104 -28.09 -4.73 -9.30
N GLU A 105 -27.80 -3.80 -8.39
CA GLU A 105 -28.75 -3.31 -7.40
C GLU A 105 -29.09 -1.85 -7.67
N SER A 106 -30.39 -1.53 -7.57
CA SER A 106 -30.90 -0.17 -7.67
C SER A 106 -31.10 0.40 -6.26
N SER A 107 -30.29 1.38 -5.89
CA SER A 107 -30.40 2.12 -4.63
C SER A 107 -30.93 3.54 -4.86
N ASP A 108 -31.26 4.25 -3.78
CA ASP A 108 -31.78 5.63 -3.80
C ASP A 108 -30.80 6.63 -4.48
N ASP A 109 -29.51 6.29 -4.56
CA ASP A 109 -28.43 7.10 -5.16
C ASP A 109 -28.06 6.66 -6.60
N GLY A 110 -28.78 5.68 -7.16
CA GLY A 110 -28.56 5.16 -8.51
C GLY A 110 -28.28 3.66 -8.56
N MET A 111 -27.78 3.21 -9.70
CA MET A 111 -27.47 1.80 -9.95
C MET A 111 -26.05 1.47 -9.47
N GLU A 112 -25.88 0.33 -8.83
CA GLU A 112 -24.60 -0.17 -8.35
C GLU A 112 -24.42 -1.63 -8.75
N LEU A 113 -23.21 -1.98 -9.19
CA LEU A 113 -22.86 -3.33 -9.62
C LEU A 113 -22.00 -3.97 -8.55
N LEU A 114 -22.41 -5.16 -8.11
CA LEU A 114 -21.79 -5.90 -7.02
C LEU A 114 -21.32 -7.27 -7.48
N TYR A 115 -20.12 -7.66 -7.08
CA TYR A 115 -19.58 -9.00 -7.30
C TYR A 115 -19.04 -9.58 -6.00
N ALA A 116 -19.45 -10.81 -5.68
CA ALA A 116 -19.07 -11.47 -4.42
C ALA A 116 -17.57 -11.77 -4.37
N CYS A 117 -16.88 -11.20 -3.39
CA CYS A 117 -15.50 -11.51 -3.09
C CYS A 117 -15.39 -12.78 -2.24
N ARG A 118 -14.29 -13.53 -2.42
CA ARG A 118 -14.01 -14.75 -1.64
C ARG A 118 -13.82 -14.50 -0.13
N CYS A 119 -13.66 -13.24 0.30
CA CYS A 119 -13.60 -12.89 1.72
C CYS A 119 -14.98 -12.78 2.39
N GLY A 120 -16.08 -12.78 1.62
CA GLY A 120 -17.44 -12.58 2.12
C GLY A 120 -17.97 -11.15 1.96
N ASP A 121 -17.18 -10.23 1.40
CA ASP A 121 -17.61 -8.89 1.01
C ASP A 121 -17.86 -8.81 -0.50
N TYR A 122 -18.11 -7.60 -1.01
CA TYR A 122 -18.40 -7.35 -2.42
C TYR A 122 -17.41 -6.35 -3.02
N PHE A 123 -17.08 -6.57 -4.29
CA PHE A 123 -16.55 -5.54 -5.16
C PHE A 123 -17.75 -4.73 -5.67
N CYS A 124 -17.77 -3.43 -5.42
CA CYS A 124 -18.85 -2.56 -5.87
C CYS A 124 -18.33 -1.44 -6.78
N ILE A 125 -19.15 -1.06 -7.76
CA ILE A 125 -18.96 0.14 -8.57
C ILE A 125 -20.30 0.78 -8.88
N THR A 126 -20.39 2.10 -8.71
CA THR A 126 -21.62 2.85 -8.98
C THR A 126 -21.69 3.26 -10.44
N ALA A 127 -22.90 3.37 -10.99
CA ALA A 127 -23.15 3.89 -12.34
C ALA A 127 -22.56 5.29 -12.54
N CYS A 128 -22.47 6.11 -11.49
CA CYS A 128 -21.78 7.40 -11.53
C CYS A 128 -20.27 7.28 -11.84
N GLU A 129 -19.60 6.25 -11.34
CA GLU A 129 -18.17 6.02 -11.63
C GLU A 129 -17.97 5.50 -13.05
N LEU A 130 -18.85 4.59 -13.50
CA LEU A 130 -18.90 4.12 -14.88
C LEU A 130 -19.20 5.26 -15.86
N GLY A 131 -20.10 6.17 -15.51
CA GLY A 131 -20.46 7.34 -16.32
C GLY A 131 -19.28 8.28 -16.57
N LYS A 132 -18.36 8.45 -15.61
CA LYS A 132 -17.11 9.21 -15.80
C LYS A 132 -16.20 8.57 -16.84
N MET A 133 -16.32 7.26 -17.02
CA MET A 133 -15.59 6.46 -18.02
C MET A 133 -16.35 6.35 -19.35
N GLY A 134 -17.52 7.00 -19.47
CA GLY A 134 -18.36 6.98 -20.66
C GLY A 134 -19.23 5.73 -20.78
N ILE A 135 -19.56 5.10 -19.66
CA ILE A 135 -20.28 3.83 -19.59
C ILE A 135 -21.62 4.06 -18.89
N SER A 136 -22.73 3.68 -19.55
CA SER A 136 -24.08 3.69 -18.99
C SER A 136 -24.58 2.26 -18.79
N VAL A 137 -25.18 1.98 -17.62
CA VAL A 137 -25.69 0.65 -17.26
C VAL A 137 -27.22 0.70 -17.26
N GLY A 138 -27.84 -0.20 -18.02
CA GLY A 138 -29.26 -0.42 -18.15
C GLY A 138 -29.86 -1.20 -16.97
N GLU A 139 -31.19 -1.25 -16.91
CA GLU A 139 -31.96 -1.85 -15.81
C GLU A 139 -31.89 -3.38 -15.77
N ASP A 140 -31.49 -3.97 -16.89
CA ASP A 140 -31.34 -5.41 -17.17
C ASP A 140 -29.87 -5.90 -17.06
N GLY A 141 -28.92 -4.99 -16.76
CA GLY A 141 -27.49 -5.30 -16.73
C GLY A 141 -26.77 -5.11 -18.07
N GLU A 142 -27.46 -4.68 -19.14
CA GLU A 142 -26.83 -4.27 -20.39
C GLU A 142 -26.05 -2.98 -20.20
N ILE A 143 -24.87 -2.90 -20.82
CA ILE A 143 -24.00 -1.74 -20.69
C ILE A 143 -23.75 -1.13 -22.06
N GLU A 144 -23.99 0.17 -22.17
CA GLU A 144 -23.66 0.95 -23.35
C GLU A 144 -22.46 1.87 -23.08
N ALA A 145 -21.36 1.68 -23.82
CA ALA A 145 -20.22 2.58 -23.79
C ALA A 145 -20.34 3.64 -24.92
N GLN A 146 -20.31 4.92 -24.58
CA GLN A 146 -20.51 6.04 -25.51
C GLN A 146 -19.23 6.57 -26.18
N ALA A 147 -18.08 5.90 -26.04
CA ALA A 147 -16.81 6.36 -26.63
C ALA A 147 -16.60 5.87 -28.09
N PRO A 148 -16.11 6.71 -29.02
CA PRO A 148 -16.02 6.41 -30.45
C PRO A 148 -14.79 5.60 -30.93
N ASP A 149 -13.95 5.03 -30.05
CA ASP A 149 -12.70 4.34 -30.46
C ASP A 149 -12.50 2.96 -29.78
N SER A 150 -13.07 1.92 -30.41
CA SER A 150 -12.58 0.53 -30.61
C SER A 150 -11.80 -0.29 -29.54
N LEU A 151 -11.80 0.03 -28.24
CA LEU A 151 -11.09 -0.77 -27.22
C LEU A 151 -12.02 -1.20 -26.06
N SER A 152 -11.93 -2.48 -25.67
CA SER A 152 -12.58 -3.02 -24.47
C SER A 152 -12.16 -2.19 -23.25
N THR A 153 -13.13 -1.62 -22.54
CA THR A 153 -12.85 -0.81 -21.35
C THR A 153 -12.71 -1.74 -20.14
N SER A 154 -11.74 -1.49 -19.28
CA SER A 154 -11.62 -2.23 -18.02
C SER A 154 -11.38 -1.30 -16.84
N VAL A 155 -11.97 -1.60 -15.69
CA VAL A 155 -11.81 -0.85 -14.44
C VAL A 155 -11.38 -1.77 -13.31
N VAL A 156 -10.52 -1.27 -12.42
CA VAL A 156 -10.01 -2.05 -11.29
C VAL A 156 -10.85 -1.74 -10.05
N LEU A 157 -11.49 -2.76 -9.50
CA LEU A 157 -12.32 -2.71 -8.30
C LEU A 157 -11.52 -3.20 -7.10
N GLY A 158 -11.55 -2.44 -6.01
CA GLY A 158 -10.98 -2.84 -4.72
C GLY A 158 -12.04 -3.45 -3.81
N CYS A 159 -11.67 -4.51 -3.10
CA CYS A 159 -12.51 -5.06 -2.04
C CYS A 159 -12.40 -4.19 -0.78
N GLY A 160 -13.52 -3.80 -0.17
CA GLY A 160 -13.53 -2.95 1.03
C GLY A 160 -12.92 -3.60 2.28
N SER A 161 -12.97 -4.93 2.35
CA SER A 161 -12.55 -5.71 3.52
C SER A 161 -11.28 -6.52 3.29
N CYS A 162 -10.74 -6.48 2.07
CA CYS A 162 -9.56 -7.25 1.70
C CYS A 162 -8.71 -6.48 0.70
N SER A 163 -7.39 -6.62 0.76
CA SER A 163 -6.48 -5.95 -0.18
C SER A 163 -6.53 -6.53 -1.61
N LEU A 164 -7.55 -7.34 -1.92
CA LEU A 164 -7.76 -7.92 -3.24
C LEU A 164 -8.31 -6.85 -4.19
N LYS A 165 -7.78 -6.87 -5.41
CA LYS A 165 -8.29 -6.08 -6.52
C LYS A 165 -8.80 -7.01 -7.61
N ALA A 166 -9.89 -6.65 -8.25
CA ALA A 166 -10.43 -7.36 -9.40
C ALA A 166 -10.51 -6.41 -10.60
N ARG A 167 -10.45 -6.94 -11.82
CA ARG A 167 -10.58 -6.15 -13.03
C ARG A 167 -11.93 -6.45 -13.67
N LEU A 168 -12.82 -5.48 -13.64
CA LEU A 168 -14.06 -5.54 -14.39
C LEU A 168 -13.76 -5.26 -15.86
N VAL A 169 -14.07 -6.21 -16.73
CA VAL A 169 -13.90 -6.13 -18.17
C VAL A 169 -15.27 -5.83 -18.79
N ILE A 170 -15.35 -4.70 -19.49
CA ILE A 170 -16.53 -4.29 -20.25
C ILE A 170 -16.27 -4.62 -21.72
N ASN A 171 -16.78 -5.77 -22.15
CA ASN A 171 -16.79 -6.17 -23.56
C ASN A 171 -18.03 -5.59 -24.25
N ARG A 172 -17.89 -5.14 -25.49
CA ARG A 172 -19.01 -4.68 -26.33
C ARG A 172 -19.62 -5.89 -27.04
N THR A 173 -20.84 -6.26 -26.69
CA THR A 173 -21.65 -7.25 -27.42
C THR A 173 -22.44 -6.59 -28.56
#